data_AF-A0A920TPG3-F1
#
_entry.id   AF-A0A920TPG3-F1
#
_cell.length_a   1.000
_cell.length_b   1.000
_cell.length_c   1.000
_cell.angle_alpha   90.00
_cell.angle_beta   90.00
_cell.angle_gamma   90.00
#
_symmetry.space_group_name_H-M   'P 1'
#
loop_
_entity.id
_entity.type
_entity.pdbx_description
1 polymer ?
#
loop_
_entity_poly.entity_id
_entity_poly.type
_entity_poly.pdbx_seq_one_letter_code
_entity_poly.pdbx_strand_id
1 'polypeptide(L)' 'MAIRLAQLGFKPACVESRGSLGGTCLNVGCIPSKNLLNLSENFHKAKNFSNLGIETGQLKLNIEKMMKNKEKGSYCFD' A
#
# COMPACT_ATOMS: atom_id res chain seq x y z
N MET A 1 -19.52 4.43 -3.70
CA MET A 1 -20.93 4.81 -3.98
C MET A 1 -21.03 5.99 -4.95
N ALA A 2 -20.28 7.07 -4.76
CA ALA A 2 -20.28 8.22 -5.69
C ALA A 2 -19.95 7.85 -7.16
N ILE A 3 -18.91 7.05 -7.41
CA ILE A 3 -18.51 6.65 -8.77
C ILE A 3 -19.65 5.94 -9.52
N ARG A 4 -20.37 5.03 -8.85
CA ARG A 4 -21.47 4.29 -9.46
C ARG A 4 -22.66 5.18 -9.80
N LEU A 5 -22.94 6.19 -8.98
CA LEU A 5 -23.99 7.17 -9.23
C LEU A 5 -23.65 8.08 -10.43
N ALA A 6 -22.39 8.49 -10.55
CA ALA A 6 -21.92 9.26 -11.71
C ALA A 6 -22.05 8.46 -13.01
N GLN A 7 -21.70 7.17 -12.97
CA GLN A 7 -21.89 6.25 -14.11
C GLN A 7 -23.35 6.07 -14.53
N LEU A 8 -24.31 6.29 -13.62
CA LEU A 8 -25.74 6.19 -13.87
C LEU A 8 -26.36 7.53 -14.31
N GLY A 9 -25.56 8.57 -14.54
CA GLY A 9 -26.01 9.88 -15.04
C GLY A 9 -26.44 10.87 -13.95
N PHE A 10 -26.29 10.51 -12.67
CA PHE A 10 -26.50 11.45 -11.57
C PHE A 10 -25.27 12.35 -11.37
N LYS A 11 -25.44 13.51 -10.71
CA LYS A 11 -24.36 14.41 -10.32
C LYS A 11 -24.07 14.27 -8.81
N PRO A 12 -23.27 13.27 -8.38
CA PRO A 12 -22.95 13.08 -6.97
C PRO A 12 -21.89 14.08 -6.50
N ALA A 13 -22.04 14.60 -5.28
CA ALA A 13 -20.98 15.29 -4.56
C ALA A 13 -20.37 14.33 -3.52
N CYS A 14 -19.04 14.24 -3.47
CA CYS A 14 -18.34 13.49 -2.43
C CYS A 14 -17.62 14.49 -1.52
N VAL A 15 -17.99 14.51 -0.24
CA VAL A 15 -17.36 15.40 0.75
C VAL A 15 -16.50 14.53 1.66
N GLU A 16 -15.21 14.86 1.73
CA GLU A 16 -14.24 14.19 2.60
C GLU A 16 -13.58 15.25 3.50
N SER A 17 -13.57 14.99 4.80
CA SER A 17 -13.05 15.93 5.81
C SER A 17 -11.56 15.75 6.08
N ARG A 18 -10.98 14.60 5.70
CA ARG A 18 -9.60 14.22 6.05
C ARG A 18 -8.55 14.68 5.04
N GLY A 19 -8.91 15.50 4.05
CA GLY A 19 -7.99 16.05 3.04
C GLY A 19 -7.51 15.04 1.99
N SER A 20 -7.51 13.74 2.28
CA SER A 20 -7.18 12.65 1.36
C SER A 20 -8.39 11.74 1.12
N LEU A 21 -8.68 11.41 -0.13
CA LEU A 21 -9.72 10.45 -0.51
C LEU A 21 -9.39 9.02 -0.02
N GLY A 22 -10.39 8.14 0.05
CA GLY A 22 -10.20 6.71 0.31
C GLY A 22 -10.37 6.24 1.77
N GLY A 23 -10.55 7.17 2.71
CA GLY A 23 -10.95 6.86 4.08
C GLY A 23 -10.03 5.88 4.82
N THR A 24 -10.57 5.15 5.80
CA THR A 24 -9.79 4.25 6.66
C THR A 24 -9.08 3.15 5.88
N CYS A 25 -9.76 2.50 4.94
CA CYS A 25 -9.23 1.34 4.21
C CYS A 25 -7.93 1.65 3.44
N LEU A 26 -7.89 2.82 2.79
CA LEU A 26 -6.73 3.25 2.01
C LEU A 26 -5.63 3.84 2.90
N ASN A 27 -6.00 4.66 3.89
CA ASN A 27 -5.03 5.50 4.59
C ASN A 27 -4.41 4.83 5.83
N VAL A 28 -5.20 4.04 6.58
CA VAL A 28 -4.73 3.43 7.85
C VAL A 28 -5.17 1.99 8.06
N GLY A 29 -5.86 1.40 7.08
CA GLY A 29 -6.54 0.11 7.21
C GLY A 29 -5.91 -0.99 6.36
N CYS A 30 -6.73 -1.60 5.51
CA CYS A 30 -6.36 -2.81 4.79
C CYS A 30 -5.20 -2.62 3.82
N ILE A 31 -5.12 -1.49 3.12
CA ILE A 31 -4.06 -1.24 2.13
C ILE A 31 -2.67 -1.14 2.79
N PRO A 32 -2.44 -0.30 3.82
CA PRO A 32 -1.14 -0.25 4.46
C PRO A 32 -0.79 -1.57 5.17
N SER A 33 -1.80 -2.28 5.70
CA SER A 33 -1.60 -3.58 6.35
C SER A 33 -1.15 -4.65 5.36
N LYS A 34 -1.78 -4.73 4.16
CA LYS A 34 -1.41 -5.68 3.12
C LYS A 34 -0.04 -5.38 2.50
N ASN A 35 0.31 -4.09 2.32
CA ASN A 35 1.63 -3.71 1.81
C ASN A 35 2.75 -4.17 2.76
N LEU A 36 2.55 -4.00 4.08
CA LEU A 36 3.49 -4.48 5.10
C LEU A 36 3.64 -6.01 5.07
N LEU A 37 2.53 -6.72 4.91
CA LEU A 37 2.54 -8.19 4.82
C LEU A 37 3.30 -8.67 3.57
N ASN A 38 3.06 -8.05 2.42
CA ASN A 38 3.76 -8.36 1.17
C ASN A 38 5.26 -8.08 1.25
N LEU A 39 5.66 -6.97 1.89
CA LEU A 39 7.09 -6.66 2.12
C LEU A 39 7.75 -7.69 3.05
N SER A 40 7.03 -8.13 4.07
CA SER A 40 7.50 -9.18 4.98
C SER A 40 7.66 -10.53 4.26
N GLU A 41 6.70 -10.89 3.42
CA GLU A 41 6.77 -12.09 2.59
C GLU A 41 7.91 -12.02 1.59
N ASN A 42 8.14 -10.87 0.96
CA ASN A 42 9.26 -10.65 0.05
C ASN A 42 10.61 -10.74 0.76
N PHE A 43 10.73 -10.22 1.99
CA PHE A 43 11.94 -10.40 2.79
C PHE A 43 12.17 -11.88 3.15
N HIS A 44 11.10 -12.61 3.48
CA HIS A 44 11.18 -14.04 3.76
C HIS A 44 11.58 -14.84 2.51
N LYS A 45 10.99 -14.53 1.34
CA LYS A 45 11.39 -15.10 0.05
C LYS A 45 12.82 -14.76 -0.29
N ALA A 46 13.25 -13.53 0.01
CA ALA A 46 14.62 -13.09 -0.23
C ALA A 46 15.65 -13.93 0.53
N LYS A 47 15.33 -14.32 1.76
CA LYS A 47 16.16 -15.24 2.54
C LYS A 47 16.21 -16.66 1.93
N ASN A 48 15.13 -17.09 1.27
CA ASN A 48 15.04 -18.41 0.63
C ASN A 48 15.62 -18.46 -0.80
N PHE A 49 15.95 -17.31 -1.43
CA PHE A 49 16.57 -17.27 -2.75
C PHE A 49 17.95 -17.96 -2.81
N SER A 50 18.62 -18.09 -1.67
CA SER A 50 19.87 -18.86 -1.56
C SER A 50 19.70 -20.33 -1.95
N ASN A 51 18.50 -20.91 -1.77
CA ASN A 51 18.20 -22.30 -2.17
C ASN A 51 17.84 -22.41 -3.68
N LEU A 52 17.61 -21.28 -4.34
CA LEU A 52 17.32 -21.18 -5.77
C LEU A 52 18.57 -20.81 -6.59
N GLY A 53 19.76 -20.82 -5.99
CA GLY A 53 21.03 -20.47 -6.64
C GLY A 53 21.25 -18.96 -6.84
N ILE A 54 20.43 -18.12 -6.20
CA ILE A 54 20.58 -16.66 -6.25
C ILE A 54 21.26 -16.22 -4.94
N GLU A 55 22.56 -15.93 -5.02
CA GLU A 55 23.34 -15.41 -3.90
C GLU A 55 22.99 -13.94 -3.66
N THR A 56 21.97 -13.70 -2.85
CA THR A 56 21.73 -12.38 -2.28
C THR A 56 22.68 -12.21 -1.10
N GLY A 57 23.52 -11.17 -1.09
CA GLY A 57 24.42 -10.86 0.04
C GLY A 57 23.68 -10.55 1.36
N GLN A 58 24.28 -9.78 2.28
CA GLN A 58 23.60 -9.41 3.54
C GLN A 58 22.29 -8.64 3.28
N LEU A 59 21.17 -9.32 3.45
CA LEU A 59 19.82 -8.74 3.48
C LEU A 59 19.66 -7.87 4.74
N LYS A 60 19.94 -6.57 4.61
CA LYS A 60 19.62 -5.58 5.65
C LYS A 60 18.16 -5.16 5.57
N LEU A 61 17.39 -5.49 6.60
CA LEU A 61 16.04 -4.97 6.79
C LEU A 61 16.13 -3.50 7.22
N ASN A 62 15.69 -2.58 6.36
CA ASN A 62 15.60 -1.16 6.72
C ASN A 62 14.14 -0.79 7.02
N ILE A 63 13.80 -0.74 8.31
CA ILE A 63 12.44 -0.47 8.78
C ILE A 63 12.00 0.97 8.48
N GLU A 64 12.93 1.94 8.50
CA GLU A 64 12.62 3.33 8.18
C GLU A 64 12.17 3.50 6.72
N LYS A 65 12.86 2.83 5.79
CA LYS A 65 12.45 2.78 4.38
C LYS A 65 11.12 2.04 4.20
N MET A 66 10.88 0.99 4.98
CA MET A 66 9.64 0.23 4.95
C MET A 66 8.44 1.09 5.38
N MET A 67 8.61 1.91 6.43
CA MET A 67 7.61 2.85 6.91
C MET A 67 7.38 4.00 5.92
N LYS A 68 8.44 4.55 5.31
CA LYS A 68 8.27 5.53 4.21
C LYS A 68 7.54 4.94 3.00
N ASN A 69 7.75 3.66 2.70
CA ASN A 69 7.06 3.01 1.59
C ASN A 69 5.57 2.72 1.88
N LYS A 70 5.22 2.56 3.16
CA LYS A 70 3.82 2.49 3.62
C LYS A 70 3.06 3.78 3.31
N GLU A 71 3.69 4.93 3.53
CA GLU A 71 3.08 6.25 3.32
C GLU A 71 2.90 6.59 1.82
N LYS A 72 3.80 6.13 0.94
CA LYS A 72 3.71 6.43 -0.52
C LYS A 72 2.45 5.89 -1.21
N GLY A 73 1.81 4.84 -0.67
CA GLY A 73 0.57 4.30 -1.22
C GLY A 73 -0.64 5.23 -1.09
N SER A 74 -0.53 6.27 -0.26
CA SER A 74 -1.63 7.17 0.08
C SER A 74 -1.70 8.45 -0.76
N TYR A 75 -0.62 8.80 -1.50
CA TYR A 75 -0.47 10.10 -2.18
C TYR A 75 -0.53 10.04 -3.71
N CYS A 76 -0.92 8.91 -4.31
CA CYS A 76 -0.95 8.79 -5.77
C CYS A 76 -2.25 9.31 -6.42
N PHE A 77 -3.04 10.11 -5.69
CA PHE A 77 -4.34 10.64 -6.14
C PHE A 77 -4.42 12.17 -6.01
N ASP A 78 -3.27 12.84 -6.05
CA ASP A 78 -3.16 14.25 -6.42
C ASP A 78 -3.18 14.39 -7.96
#